data_AF-A0A8K0MCJ5-F1
#
_entry.id   AF-A0A8K0MCJ5-F1
#
_cell.length_a   1.000
_cell.length_b   1.000
_cell.length_c   1.000
_cell.angle_alpha   90.00
_cell.angle_beta   90.00
_cell.angle_gamma   90.00
#
_symmetry.space_group_name_H-M   'P 1'
#
loop_
_entity.id
_entity.type
_entity.pdbx_description
1 polymer ?
#
loop_
_entity_poly.entity_id
_entity_poly.type
_entity_poly.pdbx_seq_one_letter_code
_entity_poly.pdbx_strand_id
1 'polypeptide(L)' 'MATAPGPDDFNIVKTTLPARPLPPSAQRQMIETGRLVLRPLGQSDIAAFHSLQSQPEVVHFTSQGRVDKDVAKTQSRLT' A
#
# COMPACT_ATOMS: atom_id res chain seq x y z
N MET A 1 -8.35 -15.11 -16.53
CA MET A 1 -8.61 -13.91 -15.72
C MET A 1 -8.81 -14.38 -14.29
N ALA A 2 -8.09 -13.85 -13.31
CA ALA A 2 -8.27 -14.27 -11.91
C ALA A 2 -9.60 -13.70 -11.40
N THR A 3 -10.48 -14.58 -10.93
CA THR A 3 -11.75 -14.20 -10.28
C THR A 3 -11.43 -13.46 -8.98
N ALA A 4 -12.15 -12.36 -8.70
CA ALA A 4 -12.00 -11.65 -7.44
C ALA A 4 -12.36 -12.60 -6.27
N PRO A 5 -11.58 -12.60 -5.18
CA PRO A 5 -11.84 -13.48 -4.06
C PRO A 5 -13.21 -13.19 -3.44
N GLY A 6 -13.91 -14.26 -3.08
CA GLY A 6 -15.24 -14.23 -2.48
C GLY A 6 -15.20 -13.80 -1.01
N PRO A 7 -16.35 -13.47 -0.42
CA PRO A 7 -16.44 -13.08 1.00
C PRO A 7 -15.95 -14.18 1.96
N ASP A 8 -15.98 -15.45 1.54
CA ASP A 8 -15.52 -16.60 2.33
C ASP A 8 -14.01 -16.86 2.21
N ASP A 9 -13.29 -16.13 1.34
CA ASP A 9 -11.84 -16.30 1.14
C ASP A 9 -10.99 -15.62 2.23
N PHE A 10 -11.61 -14.76 3.07
CA PHE A 10 -10.90 -14.00 4.11
C PHE A 10 -11.45 -14.26 5.51
N ASN A 11 -10.55 -14.53 6.45
CA ASN A 11 -10.83 -14.44 7.88
C ASN A 11 -10.39 -13.07 8.41
N ILE A 12 -11.32 -12.15 8.60
CA ILE A 12 -11.03 -10.82 9.17
C ILE A 12 -10.81 -10.96 10.67
N VAL A 13 -9.57 -10.79 11.12
CA VAL A 13 -9.22 -10.84 12.54
C VAL A 13 -9.33 -9.45 13.16
N LYS A 14 -10.16 -9.32 14.20
CA LYS A 14 -10.23 -8.09 15.02
C LYS A 14 -9.08 -8.09 16.04
N THR A 15 -8.00 -7.39 15.72
CA THR A 15 -6.85 -7.20 16.63
C THR A 15 -6.89 -5.85 17.34
N THR A 16 -6.20 -5.74 18.47
CA THR A 16 -5.95 -4.47 19.15
C THR A 16 -4.74 -3.76 18.53
N LEU A 17 -4.74 -2.43 18.59
CA LEU A 17 -3.53 -1.65 18.29
C LEU A 17 -2.49 -1.86 19.39
N PRO A 18 -1.19 -1.87 19.06
CA PRO A 18 -0.14 -1.91 20.07
C PRO A 18 -0.22 -0.69 20.99
N ALA A 19 0.16 -0.86 22.26
CA ALA A 19 0.14 0.21 23.27
C ALA A 19 0.99 1.43 22.87
N ARG A 20 2.01 1.21 22.02
CA ARG A 20 2.78 2.27 21.39
C ARG A 20 2.45 2.29 19.89
N PRO A 21 2.03 3.43 19.33
CA PRO A 21 1.79 3.55 17.89
C PRO A 21 3.04 3.16 17.10
N LEU A 22 2.83 2.44 16.00
CA LEU A 22 3.91 2.20 15.05
C LEU A 22 4.36 3.54 14.44
N PRO A 23 5.66 3.70 14.15
CA PRO A 23 6.14 4.92 13.50
C PRO A 23 5.46 5.11 12.14
N PRO A 24 5.12 6.36 11.78
CA PRO A 24 4.67 6.71 10.43
C PRO A 24 5.64 6.19 9.38
N SER A 25 5.15 5.89 8.17
CA SER A 25 5.98 5.34 7.09
C SER A 25 7.22 6.18 6.83
N ALA A 26 7.11 7.52 6.90
CA ALA A 26 8.23 8.46 6.72
C ALA A 26 9.35 8.33 7.77
N GLN A 27 9.04 7.82 8.97
CA GLN A 27 9.99 7.66 10.08
C GLN A 27 10.55 6.24 10.19
N ARG A 28 10.15 5.32 9.30
CA ARG A 28 10.66 3.94 9.30
C ARG A 28 12.08 3.92 8.77
N GLN A 29 12.97 3.23 9.49
CA GLN A 29 14.34 3.04 9.07
C GLN A 29 14.39 2.22 7.77
N MET A 30 15.27 2.61 6.86
CA MET A 30 15.56 1.84 5.66
C MET A 30 16.23 0.51 6.02
N ILE A 31 15.76 -0.58 5.41
CA ILE A 31 16.32 -1.92 5.59
C ILE A 31 16.86 -2.39 4.24
N GLU A 32 18.12 -2.77 4.20
CA GLU A 32 18.75 -3.37 3.03
C GLU A 32 18.92 -4.87 3.25
N THR A 33 18.64 -5.63 2.20
CA THR A 33 18.88 -7.06 2.12
C THR A 33 19.81 -7.33 0.94
N GLY A 34 20.21 -8.58 0.70
CA GLY A 34 21.11 -8.90 -0.43
C GLY A 34 20.57 -8.53 -1.82
N ARG A 35 19.26 -8.25 -1.98
CA ARG A 35 18.65 -7.90 -3.27
C ARG A 35 17.64 -6.76 -3.22
N LEU A 36 17.17 -6.35 -2.04
CA LEU A 36 16.06 -5.42 -1.89
C LEU A 36 16.39 -4.33 -0.87
N VAL A 37 15.90 -3.12 -1.16
CA VAL A 37 15.90 -1.98 -0.26
C VAL A 37 14.45 -1.68 0.11
N LEU A 38 14.11 -1.84 1.39
CA LEU A 38 12.84 -1.43 1.95
C LEU A 38 13.01 -0.03 2.55
N ARG A 39 12.42 0.97 1.92
CA ARG A 39 12.51 2.38 2.33
C ARG A 39 11.15 3.08 2.27
N PRO A 40 10.98 4.22 2.97
CA PRO A 40 9.81 5.07 2.78
C PRO A 40 9.65 5.50 1.32
N LEU A 41 8.39 5.59 0.86
CA LEU A 41 8.08 6.09 -0.48
C LEU A 41 8.39 7.59 -0.56
N GLY A 42 9.07 7.98 -1.63
CA GLY A 42 9.41 9.37 -1.93
C GLY A 42 8.83 9.81 -3.28
N GLN A 43 9.00 11.09 -3.59
CA GLN A 43 8.48 11.69 -4.82
C GLN A 43 8.96 10.97 -6.10
N SER A 44 10.17 10.40 -6.07
CA SER A 44 10.73 9.60 -7.19
C SER A 44 9.92 8.35 -7.51
N ASP A 45 9.13 7.85 -6.54
CA ASP A 45 8.44 6.56 -6.65
C ASP A 45 6.99 6.71 -7.14
N ILE A 46 6.50 7.95 -7.27
CA ILE A 46 5.09 8.23 -7.57
C ILE A 46 4.63 7.60 -8.87
N ALA A 47 5.47 7.62 -9.92
CA ALA A 47 5.11 7.03 -11.20
C ALA A 47 4.88 5.51 -11.09
N ALA A 48 5.80 4.83 -10.41
CA ALA A 48 5.68 3.38 -10.15
C ALA A 48 4.50 3.08 -9.22
N PHE A 49 4.30 3.90 -8.18
CA PHE A 49 3.19 3.71 -7.25
C PHE A 49 1.82 3.93 -7.91
N HIS A 50 1.68 4.95 -8.75
CA HIS A 50 0.45 5.18 -9.52
C HIS A 50 0.17 4.03 -10.50
N SER A 51 1.20 3.46 -11.12
CA SER A 51 1.06 2.28 -11.98
C SER A 51 0.47 1.09 -11.22
N LEU A 52 0.85 0.88 -9.96
CA LEU A 52 0.24 -0.13 -9.09
C LEU A 52 -1.20 0.23 -8.71
N GLN A 53 -1.47 1.49 -8.34
CA GLN A 53 -2.83 1.96 -8.00
C GLN A 53 -3.79 2.02 -9.19
N SER A 54 -3.29 1.82 -10.41
CA SER A 54 -4.09 1.73 -11.64
C SER A 54 -4.61 0.31 -11.91
N GLN A 55 -4.05 -0.70 -11.25
CA GLN A 55 -4.35 -2.10 -11.48
C GLN A 55 -5.53 -2.56 -10.59
N PRO A 56 -6.66 -3.02 -11.17
CA PRO A 56 -7.83 -3.50 -10.42
C PRO A 56 -7.50 -4.56 -9.36
N GLU A 57 -6.59 -5.47 -9.68
CA GLU A 57 -6.13 -6.55 -8.83
C GLU A 57 -5.37 -6.04 -7.59
N VAL A 58 -4.68 -4.90 -7.70
CA VAL A 58 -3.95 -4.29 -6.58
C VAL A 58 -4.92 -3.54 -5.69
N VAL A 59 -5.76 -2.67 -6.29
CA VAL A 59 -6.65 -1.79 -5.51
C VAL A 59 -7.73 -2.53 -4.76
N HIS A 60 -8.10 -3.74 -5.20
CA HIS A 60 -9.01 -4.63 -4.49
C HIS A 60 -8.59 -4.86 -3.03
N PHE A 61 -7.29 -4.97 -2.76
CA PHE A 61 -6.74 -5.22 -1.42
C PHE A 61 -6.36 -3.94 -0.66
N THR A 62 -6.55 -2.78 -1.28
CA THR A 62 -6.29 -1.50 -0.62
C THR A 62 -7.54 -1.01 0.09
N SER A 63 -7.38 -0.26 1.18
CA SER A 63 -8.50 0.32 1.92
C SER A 63 -9.43 1.23 1.09
N GLN A 64 -8.98 1.69 -0.07
CA GLN A 64 -9.77 2.51 -0.99
C GLN A 64 -10.72 1.70 -1.87
N GLY A 65 -10.32 0.48 -2.25
CA GLY A 65 -11.08 -0.40 -3.13
C GLY A 65 -11.36 0.15 -4.54
N ARG A 66 -10.67 1.21 -4.97
CA ARG A 66 -10.90 1.89 -6.27
C ARG A 66 -9.62 2.44 -6.86
N VAL A 67 -9.48 2.32 -8.18
CA VAL A 67 -8.37 2.89 -8.95
C VAL A 67 -8.25 4.41 -8.75
N ASP A 68 -7.01 4.89 -8.65
CA ASP A 68 -6.72 6.32 -8.66
C ASP A 68 -6.93 6.90 -10.06
N LYS A 69 -7.60 8.06 -10.13
CA LYS A 69 -7.94 8.73 -11.40
C LYS A 69 -6.72 9.42 -12.02
N ASP A 70 -5.86 9.95 -11.16
CA ASP A 70 -4.71 10.75 -11.54
C ASP A 70 -3.57 10.60 -10.53
N VAL A 71 -2.38 11.05 -10.96
CA VAL A 71 -1.15 11.02 -10.18
C VAL A 71 -1.25 11.90 -8.92
N ALA A 72 -2.03 12.98 -8.97
CA ALA A 72 -2.20 13.88 -7.83
C ALA A 72 -2.89 13.17 -6.64
N LYS A 73 -3.88 12.31 -6.92
CA LYS A 73 -4.53 11.48 -5.91
C LYS A 73 -3.61 10.41 -5.31
N THR A 74 -2.66 9.92 -6.09
CA THR A 74 -1.63 9.04 -5.56
C THR A 74 -0.62 9.82 -4.71
N GLN A 75 -0.28 11.06 -5.09
CA GLN A 75 0.68 11.90 -4.39
C GLN A 75 0.24 12.27 -2.97
N SER A 76 -1.05 12.47 -2.73
CA SER A 76 -1.60 12.80 -1.39
C SER A 76 -1.40 11.69 -0.34
N ARG A 77 -0.75 10.57 -0.68
CA ARG A 77 -0.52 9.41 0.19
C ARG A 77 0.94 9.22 0.61
N LEU A 78 1.85 10.04 0.07
CA LEU A 78 3.26 9.95 0.41
C LEU A 78 3.61 10.64 1.75
N THR A 79 2.64 11.31 2.38
CA THR A 79 2.76 11.99 3.67
C THR A 79 2.47 11.08 4.86
#